data_AF-A0A3N5WMD3-F1
#
_entry.id   AF-A0A3N5WMD3-F1
#
_cell.length_a   1.000
_cell.length_b   1.000
_cell.length_c   1.000
_cell.angle_alpha   90.00
_cell.angle_beta   90.00
_cell.angle_gamma   90.00
#
_symmetry.space_group_name_H-M   'P 1'
#
loop_
_entity.id
_entity.type
_entity.pdbx_description
1 polymer ?
#
loop_
_entity_poly.entity_id
_entity_poly.type
_entity_poly.pdbx_seq_one_letter_code
_entity_poly.pdbx_strand_id
1 'polypeptide(L)'
;MTRKDVTRRAVLLPLLAGALVVALLPGAALAQSKTGTTIGQFLLIEPSARIAAMGNAGVALADGIQAVFYNPAAMGNLDRYHLQFTHSEWLADISYDYAAIAFPIENLGTFSASLTSLNSGDIDVRTVERPLGTGERYSVGNLALGAGYGRRLTDRFAAGLQLVYVQERIWHSTLQTVTANVGTVYRVSDDGLQIGSSISNYGTRARFGGRDLRVQYDNDPDVYGDNSSLPAEQFTEEYAVPVLFRVGVSLPRRTGEESRLLLAVDAFHPNDNEESVSAGAEWSWREMIALRGGYQDLFLGDAETGLTLGFGVRGALEGTKFDFDYAWADHGRLNETHRVTFVLGF
;
A
#
# COMPACT_ATOMS: atom_id res chain seq x y z
N MET A 1 -25.53 -18.03 32.79
CA MET A 1 -24.81 -16.75 32.61
C MET A 1 -25.26 -15.81 33.71
N THR A 2 -24.36 -15.46 34.63
CA THR A 2 -24.67 -14.68 35.84
C THR A 2 -24.52 -13.19 35.56
N ARG A 3 -25.38 -12.37 36.18
CA ARG A 3 -25.48 -10.89 36.03
C ARG A 3 -24.16 -10.09 36.18
N LYS A 4 -23.06 -10.71 36.63
CA LYS A 4 -21.74 -10.08 36.83
C LYS A 4 -20.89 -9.99 35.56
N ASP A 5 -21.15 -10.82 34.53
CA ASP A 5 -20.35 -10.79 33.29
C ASP A 5 -20.80 -9.69 32.31
N VAL A 6 -22.07 -9.30 32.39
CA VAL A 6 -22.65 -8.24 31.54
C VAL A 6 -22.13 -6.85 31.96
N THR A 7 -21.92 -6.62 33.25
CA THR A 7 -21.43 -5.34 33.78
C THR A 7 -19.93 -5.12 33.53
N ARG A 8 -19.11 -6.17 33.43
CA ARG A 8 -17.69 -6.02 33.06
C ARG A 8 -17.49 -5.65 31.58
N ARG A 9 -18.28 -6.24 30.67
CA ARG A 9 -18.24 -5.90 29.23
C ARG A 9 -18.76 -4.48 28.93
N ALA A 10 -19.76 -4.01 29.68
CA ALA A 10 -20.34 -2.67 29.51
C ALA A 10 -19.40 -1.53 29.95
N VAL A 11 -18.42 -1.80 30.82
CA VAL A 11 -17.45 -0.81 31.32
C VAL A 11 -16.12 -0.87 30.56
N LEU A 12 -15.74 -2.03 30.01
CA LEU A 12 -14.52 -2.20 29.21
C LEU A 12 -14.58 -1.54 27.82
N LEU A 13 -15.74 -1.57 27.14
CA LEU A 13 -15.91 -0.90 25.84
C LEU A 13 -15.68 0.62 25.89
N PRO A 14 -16.27 1.38 26.82
CA PRO A 14 -16.03 2.81 26.93
C PRO A 14 -14.63 3.15 27.46
N LEU A 15 -14.01 2.27 28.25
CA LEU A 15 -12.62 2.44 28.70
C LEU A 15 -11.60 2.21 27.56
N LEU A 16 -11.85 1.25 26.67
CA LEU A 16 -11.04 1.03 25.46
C LEU A 16 -11.24 2.14 24.43
N ALA A 17 -12.48 2.60 24.24
CA ALA A 17 -12.78 3.77 23.40
C ALA A 17 -12.14 5.05 23.97
N GLY A 18 -12.17 5.23 25.29
CA GLY A 18 -11.52 6.37 25.97
C GLY A 18 -9.99 6.32 25.94
N ALA A 19 -9.38 5.14 26.09
CA ALA A 19 -7.94 4.96 25.96
C ALA A 19 -7.45 5.19 24.52
N LEU A 20 -8.27 4.84 23.52
CA LEU A 20 -7.99 5.15 22.11
C LEU A 20 -8.05 6.67 21.86
N VAL A 21 -9.06 7.37 22.42
CA VAL A 21 -9.20 8.84 22.29
C VAL A 21 -8.08 9.61 23.00
N VAL A 22 -7.59 9.12 24.15
CA VAL A 22 -6.45 9.76 24.85
C VAL A 22 -5.11 9.47 24.16
N ALA A 23 -4.95 8.33 23.49
CA ALA A 23 -3.79 8.04 22.63
C ALA A 23 -3.83 8.81 21.29
N LEU A 24 -4.99 9.34 20.90
CA LEU A 24 -5.22 10.16 19.70
C LEU A 24 -5.11 11.67 19.96
N LEU A 25 -4.61 12.11 21.11
CA LEU A 25 -4.24 13.50 21.34
C LEU A 25 -2.75 13.67 20.99
N PRO A 26 -2.39 14.03 19.75
CA PRO A 26 -1.02 14.38 19.44
C PRO A 26 -0.67 15.64 20.24
N GLY A 27 0.23 15.51 21.21
CA GLY A 27 1.01 16.66 21.64
C GLY A 27 1.81 17.10 20.43
N ALA A 28 1.55 18.31 19.92
CA ALA A 28 2.25 18.87 18.78
C ALA A 28 3.74 19.03 19.09
N ALA A 29 4.50 17.96 18.90
CA ALA A 29 5.92 18.05 18.66
C ALA A 29 6.05 18.59 17.24
N LEU A 30 6.48 19.84 17.10
CA LEU A 30 6.84 20.43 15.81
C LEU A 30 8.12 19.75 15.31
N ALA A 31 8.00 18.50 14.87
CA ALA A 31 9.02 17.83 14.08
C ALA A 31 8.88 18.36 12.65
N GLN A 32 10.00 18.73 12.03
CA GLN A 32 10.01 19.04 10.60
C GLN A 32 9.58 17.78 9.84
N SER A 33 8.54 17.88 9.02
CA SER A 33 8.11 16.78 8.16
C SER A 33 9.26 16.37 7.24
N LYS A 34 9.45 15.05 7.08
CA LYS A 34 10.50 14.44 6.27
C LYS A 34 10.01 14.11 4.84
N THR A 35 8.97 14.81 4.38
CA THR A 35 8.38 14.65 3.05
C THR A 35 9.44 14.70 1.95
N GLY A 36 9.45 13.68 1.10
CA GLY A 36 10.33 13.60 -0.08
C GLY A 36 11.78 13.22 0.23
N THR A 37 12.07 12.62 1.39
CA THR A 37 13.45 12.20 1.78
C THR A 37 13.77 10.73 1.53
N THR A 38 12.88 10.02 0.83
CA THR A 38 12.95 8.58 0.55
C THR A 38 12.81 8.28 -0.94
N ILE A 39 13.30 7.12 -1.34
CA ILE A 39 13.14 6.50 -2.67
C ILE A 39 11.99 5.49 -2.66
N GLY A 40 11.59 4.97 -3.83
CA GLY A 40 10.62 3.87 -3.87
C GLY A 40 9.19 4.26 -3.46
N GLN A 41 8.78 5.51 -3.68
CA GLN A 41 7.45 6.02 -3.33
C GLN A 41 6.30 5.18 -3.93
N PHE A 42 6.53 4.53 -5.07
CA PHE A 42 5.54 3.63 -5.68
C PHE A 42 5.17 2.42 -4.81
N LEU A 43 6.00 2.07 -3.81
CA LEU A 43 5.70 1.01 -2.84
C LEU A 43 4.56 1.38 -1.89
N LEU A 44 4.19 2.65 -1.81
CA LEU A 44 3.04 3.12 -1.04
C LEU A 44 1.73 3.08 -1.84
N ILE A 45 1.79 2.99 -3.18
CA ILE A 45 0.59 2.94 -4.03
C ILE A 45 -0.13 1.63 -3.81
N GLU A 46 -1.38 1.72 -3.36
CA GLU A 46 -2.12 0.55 -2.96
C GLU A 46 -2.77 -0.18 -4.15
N PRO A 47 -2.78 -1.53 -4.16
CA PRO A 47 -3.24 -2.30 -5.30
C PRO A 47 -4.68 -2.80 -5.20
N SER A 48 -5.42 -2.56 -4.13
CA SER A 48 -6.79 -3.10 -4.00
C SER A 48 -7.81 -2.00 -4.22
N ALA A 49 -8.64 -2.10 -5.25
CA ALA A 49 -9.78 -1.21 -5.45
C ALA A 49 -10.75 -1.26 -4.26
N ARG A 50 -11.05 -2.44 -3.72
CA ARG A 50 -11.90 -2.58 -2.51
C ARG A 50 -11.39 -1.73 -1.35
N ILE A 51 -10.11 -1.85 -1.01
CA ILE A 51 -9.53 -1.20 0.17
C ILE A 51 -9.25 0.27 -0.12
N ALA A 52 -8.84 0.62 -1.34
CA ALA A 52 -8.72 2.01 -1.80
C ALA A 52 -10.05 2.77 -1.68
N ALA A 53 -11.17 2.14 -2.06
CA ALA A 53 -12.51 2.72 -1.89
C ALA A 53 -12.95 2.90 -0.42
N MET A 54 -12.26 2.27 0.53
CA MET A 54 -12.44 2.42 1.97
C MET A 54 -11.36 3.34 2.57
N GLY A 55 -10.80 4.25 1.79
CA GLY A 55 -9.79 5.20 2.23
C GLY A 55 -8.44 4.56 2.55
N ASN A 56 -8.09 3.44 1.91
CA ASN A 56 -6.91 2.63 2.26
C ASN A 56 -6.90 2.07 3.70
N ALA A 57 -8.04 2.08 4.40
CA ALA A 57 -8.19 1.44 5.70
C ALA A 57 -8.37 -0.09 5.53
N GLY A 58 -7.29 -0.84 5.72
CA GLY A 58 -7.20 -2.26 5.39
C GLY A 58 -6.28 -3.12 6.26
N VAL A 59 -5.47 -2.54 7.16
CA VAL A 59 -4.45 -3.29 7.92
C VAL A 59 -5.06 -4.34 8.86
N ALA A 60 -6.27 -4.11 9.34
CA ALA A 60 -7.02 -5.04 10.19
C ALA A 60 -7.97 -5.95 9.41
N LEU A 61 -7.99 -5.86 8.08
CA LEU A 61 -8.71 -6.80 7.24
C LEU A 61 -7.88 -8.07 7.10
N ALA A 62 -8.57 -9.20 7.17
CA ALA A 62 -7.91 -10.51 7.21
C ALA A 62 -8.51 -11.47 6.19
N ASP A 63 -9.46 -11.00 5.38
CA ASP A 63 -10.14 -11.75 4.33
C ASP A 63 -9.67 -11.35 2.94
N GLY A 64 -9.38 -12.38 2.13
CA GLY A 64 -9.01 -12.21 0.72
C GLY A 64 -7.55 -11.80 0.48
N ILE A 65 -7.05 -12.16 -0.70
CA ILE A 65 -5.67 -11.84 -1.13
C ILE A 65 -5.40 -10.33 -1.17
N GLN A 66 -6.45 -9.53 -1.38
CA GLN A 66 -6.37 -8.07 -1.47
C GLN A 66 -5.79 -7.41 -0.21
N ALA A 67 -5.96 -8.02 0.96
CA ALA A 67 -5.44 -7.51 2.23
C ALA A 67 -3.94 -7.80 2.43
N VAL A 68 -3.35 -8.74 1.68
CA VAL A 68 -1.96 -9.19 1.86
C VAL A 68 -0.95 -8.06 1.67
N PHE A 69 -1.20 -7.15 0.73
CA PHE A 69 -0.34 -5.97 0.52
C PHE A 69 -0.28 -5.04 1.75
N TYR A 70 -1.43 -4.85 2.41
CA TYR A 70 -1.56 -3.95 3.57
C TYR A 70 -1.06 -4.61 4.85
N ASN A 71 -1.31 -5.91 4.99
CA ASN A 71 -0.86 -6.71 6.12
C ASN A 71 -0.60 -8.17 5.69
N PRO A 72 0.67 -8.63 5.67
CA PRO A 72 0.99 -9.99 5.24
C PRO A 72 0.39 -11.07 6.16
N ALA A 73 -0.04 -10.74 7.39
CA ALA A 73 -0.76 -11.69 8.25
C ALA A 73 -2.09 -12.15 7.66
N ALA A 74 -2.70 -11.39 6.75
CA ALA A 74 -3.92 -11.80 6.05
C ALA A 74 -3.75 -13.13 5.30
N MET A 75 -2.53 -13.46 4.83
CA MET A 75 -2.20 -14.74 4.22
C MET A 75 -2.58 -15.93 5.12
N GLY A 76 -2.41 -15.79 6.44
CA GLY A 76 -2.69 -16.86 7.40
C GLY A 76 -4.16 -17.27 7.47
N ASN A 77 -5.08 -16.45 6.95
CA ASN A 77 -6.52 -16.71 6.94
C ASN A 77 -7.04 -17.13 5.56
N LEU A 78 -6.19 -17.19 4.54
CA LEU A 78 -6.57 -17.69 3.22
C LEU A 78 -6.66 -19.22 3.28
N ASP A 79 -7.80 -19.75 2.84
CA ASP A 79 -8.13 -21.18 2.85
C ASP A 79 -8.21 -21.80 1.44
N ARG A 80 -8.04 -20.96 0.40
CA ARG A 80 -8.13 -21.33 -1.02
C ARG A 80 -7.00 -20.70 -1.82
N TYR A 81 -6.79 -21.19 -3.03
CA TYR A 81 -5.91 -20.50 -3.96
C TYR A 81 -6.57 -19.20 -4.37
N HIS A 82 -5.77 -18.14 -4.43
CA HIS A 82 -6.25 -16.84 -4.88
C HIS A 82 -5.35 -16.28 -5.97
N LEU A 83 -5.97 -15.62 -6.95
CA LEU A 83 -5.30 -14.80 -7.94
C LEU A 83 -5.89 -13.39 -7.86
N GLN A 84 -5.05 -12.37 -7.91
CA GLN A 84 -5.45 -10.97 -8.01
C GLN A 84 -4.75 -10.34 -9.20
N PHE A 85 -5.51 -9.53 -9.94
CA PHE A 85 -4.99 -8.57 -10.89
C PHE A 85 -5.58 -7.20 -10.60
N THR A 86 -4.80 -6.15 -10.77
CA THR A 86 -5.26 -4.78 -10.64
C THR A 86 -4.58 -3.91 -11.67
N HIS A 87 -5.38 -3.04 -12.27
CA HIS A 87 -4.92 -1.97 -13.12
C HIS A 87 -5.43 -0.63 -12.59
N SER A 88 -4.58 0.38 -12.62
CA SER A 88 -4.94 1.76 -12.25
C SER A 88 -4.31 2.71 -13.25
N GLU A 89 -5.13 3.60 -13.80
CA GLU A 89 -4.63 4.85 -14.38
C GLU A 89 -4.28 5.76 -13.22
N TRP A 90 -2.98 5.87 -12.97
CA TRP A 90 -2.43 6.69 -11.91
C TRP A 90 -2.22 8.11 -12.43
N LEU A 91 -1.78 8.99 -11.51
CA LEU A 91 -1.58 10.40 -11.78
C LEU A 91 -0.67 10.63 -12.99
N ALA A 92 -0.96 11.65 -13.80
CA ALA A 92 -0.20 12.02 -14.99
C ALA A 92 0.00 10.87 -16.00
N ASP A 93 -1.09 10.13 -16.28
CA ASP A 93 -1.15 9.04 -17.27
C ASP A 93 -0.19 7.86 -16.96
N ILE A 94 0.28 7.75 -15.72
CA ILE A 94 1.14 6.67 -15.27
C ILE A 94 0.32 5.38 -15.17
N SER A 95 0.77 4.31 -15.80
CA SER A 95 0.16 2.99 -15.64
C SER A 95 0.68 2.32 -14.37
N TYR A 96 -0.23 1.87 -13.51
CA TYR A 96 0.08 1.02 -12.36
C TYR A 96 -0.62 -0.33 -12.49
N ASP A 97 0.17 -1.40 -12.44
CA ASP A 97 -0.30 -2.77 -12.56
C ASP A 97 0.18 -3.60 -11.38
N TYR A 98 -0.72 -4.39 -10.81
CA TYR A 98 -0.42 -5.30 -9.71
C TYR A 98 -0.99 -6.68 -9.98
N ALA A 99 -0.20 -7.71 -9.72
CA ALA A 99 -0.65 -9.09 -9.73
C ALA A 99 -0.18 -9.82 -8.47
N ALA A 100 -1.02 -10.69 -7.93
CA ALA A 100 -0.65 -11.54 -6.81
C ALA A 100 -1.29 -12.92 -6.89
N ILE A 101 -0.58 -13.90 -6.35
CA ILE A 101 -1.07 -15.26 -6.15
C ILE A 101 -0.85 -15.67 -4.70
N ALA A 102 -1.80 -16.38 -4.12
CA ALA A 102 -1.66 -17.01 -2.81
C ALA A 102 -2.02 -18.50 -2.91
N PHE A 103 -1.19 -19.34 -2.30
CA PHE A 103 -1.31 -20.79 -2.32
C PHE A 103 -1.24 -21.33 -0.88
N PRO A 104 -2.39 -21.65 -0.27
CA PRO A 104 -2.43 -22.25 1.06
C PRO A 104 -2.00 -23.71 0.97
N ILE A 105 -1.12 -24.11 1.88
CA ILE A 105 -0.68 -25.50 2.05
C ILE A 105 -1.16 -25.96 3.42
N GLU A 106 -1.91 -27.08 3.41
CA GLU A 106 -2.46 -27.67 4.62
C GLU A 106 -1.36 -27.90 5.67
N ASN A 107 -1.63 -27.50 6.92
CA ASN A 107 -0.74 -27.59 8.08
C ASN A 107 0.58 -26.78 8.01
N LEU A 108 0.94 -26.20 6.86
CA LEU A 108 2.13 -25.36 6.70
C LEU A 108 1.82 -23.88 6.79
N GLY A 109 0.68 -23.43 6.25
CA GLY A 109 0.34 -22.01 6.11
C GLY A 109 0.22 -21.60 4.65
N THR A 110 0.21 -20.30 4.38
CA THR A 110 -0.02 -19.76 3.05
C THR A 110 1.20 -19.05 2.55
N PHE A 111 1.60 -19.39 1.33
CA PHE A 111 2.65 -18.68 0.62
C PHE A 111 2.02 -17.76 -0.42
N SER A 112 2.73 -16.69 -0.79
CA SER A 112 2.30 -15.77 -1.84
C SER A 112 3.46 -15.31 -2.70
N ALA A 113 3.11 -14.87 -3.91
CA ALA A 113 4.00 -14.09 -4.76
C ALA A 113 3.23 -12.88 -5.30
N SER A 114 3.93 -11.76 -5.50
CA SER A 114 3.35 -10.54 -6.05
C SER A 114 4.28 -9.83 -7.01
N LEU A 115 3.69 -9.07 -7.93
CA LEU A 115 4.34 -8.23 -8.91
C LEU A 115 3.67 -6.86 -8.87
N THR A 116 4.45 -5.81 -8.73
CA THR A 116 4.01 -4.42 -8.95
C THR A 116 4.83 -3.84 -10.10
N SER A 117 4.15 -3.20 -11.05
CA SER A 117 4.78 -2.48 -12.16
C SER A 117 4.19 -1.08 -12.22
N LEU A 118 5.04 -0.07 -12.32
CA LEU A 118 4.63 1.31 -12.58
C LEU A 118 5.42 1.85 -13.77
N ASN A 119 4.74 2.48 -14.71
CA ASN A 119 5.33 2.93 -15.97
C ASN A 119 4.79 4.31 -16.36
N SER A 120 5.68 5.27 -16.57
CA SER A 120 5.32 6.64 -16.98
C SER A 120 4.88 6.79 -18.43
N GLY A 121 5.07 5.75 -19.25
CA GLY A 121 5.11 5.91 -20.69
C GLY A 121 6.35 6.69 -21.13
N ASP A 122 6.35 7.08 -22.40
CA ASP A 122 7.40 7.90 -22.98
C ASP A 122 7.20 9.39 -22.66
N ILE A 123 8.26 10.04 -22.20
CA ILE A 123 8.32 11.46 -21.90
C ILE A 123 9.30 12.13 -22.87
N ASP A 124 8.87 13.23 -23.50
CA ASP A 124 9.74 14.03 -24.35
C ASP A 124 10.83 14.74 -23.54
N VAL A 125 12.08 14.62 -23.99
CA VAL A 125 13.18 15.44 -23.46
C VAL A 125 13.00 16.87 -23.96
N ARG A 126 13.05 17.86 -23.06
CA ARG A 126 12.89 19.29 -23.37
C ARG A 126 14.07 20.08 -22.80
N THR A 127 14.50 21.11 -23.52
CA THR A 127 15.47 22.10 -23.04
C THR A 127 14.90 23.51 -23.18
N VAL A 128 15.57 24.51 -22.61
CA VAL A 128 15.17 25.92 -22.75
C VAL A 128 15.10 26.34 -24.22
N GLU A 129 16.00 25.81 -25.05
CA GLU A 129 16.06 26.06 -26.50
C GLU A 129 15.05 25.24 -27.29
N ARG A 130 14.64 24.08 -26.77
CA ARG A 130 13.70 23.15 -27.43
C ARG A 130 12.55 22.76 -26.48
N PRO A 131 11.64 23.70 -26.17
CA PRO A 131 10.55 23.46 -25.21
C PRO A 131 9.48 22.50 -25.73
N LEU A 132 9.38 22.32 -27.05
CA LEU A 132 8.44 21.37 -27.66
C LEU A 132 9.03 19.95 -27.82
N GLY A 133 10.28 19.73 -27.40
CA GLY A 133 10.94 18.43 -27.48
C GLY A 133 12.24 18.49 -28.29
N THR A 134 13.24 17.72 -27.87
CA THR A 134 14.52 17.56 -28.59
C THR A 134 14.46 16.51 -29.70
N GLY A 135 13.40 15.69 -29.72
CA GLY A 135 13.26 14.47 -30.52
C GLY A 135 13.66 13.20 -29.77
N GLU A 136 14.27 13.34 -28.58
CA GLU A 136 14.59 12.23 -27.69
C GLU A 136 13.45 11.96 -26.70
N ARG A 137 13.33 10.70 -26.29
CA ARG A 137 12.35 10.24 -25.31
C ARG A 137 13.03 9.46 -24.21
N TYR A 138 12.49 9.56 -23.00
CA TYR A 138 12.90 8.74 -21.86
C TYR A 138 11.66 8.21 -21.12
N SER A 139 11.85 7.19 -20.28
CA SER A 139 10.78 6.62 -19.46
C SER A 139 11.25 6.42 -18.02
N VAL A 140 10.30 6.46 -17.11
CA VAL A 140 10.44 6.02 -15.71
C VAL A 140 9.67 4.71 -15.56
N GLY A 141 10.34 3.70 -15.03
CA GLY A 141 9.78 2.37 -14.85
C GLY A 141 10.20 1.76 -13.52
N ASN A 142 9.23 1.34 -12.73
CA ASN A 142 9.43 0.76 -11.42
C ASN A 142 8.87 -0.66 -11.39
N LEU A 143 9.58 -1.55 -10.68
CA LEU A 143 9.26 -2.96 -10.56
C LEU A 143 9.43 -3.38 -9.09
N ALA A 144 8.45 -4.08 -8.54
CA ALA A 144 8.59 -4.79 -7.27
C ALA A 144 8.16 -6.25 -7.41
N LEU A 145 8.99 -7.17 -6.90
CA LEU A 145 8.73 -8.60 -6.87
C LEU A 145 8.68 -9.07 -5.42
N GLY A 146 7.52 -9.54 -4.98
CA GLY A 146 7.28 -9.98 -3.61
C GLY A 146 7.16 -11.50 -3.49
N ALA A 147 7.71 -12.06 -2.42
CA ALA A 147 7.45 -13.43 -1.99
C ALA A 147 7.09 -13.42 -0.49
N GLY A 148 5.98 -14.06 -0.14
CA GLY A 148 5.42 -13.99 1.21
C GLY A 148 5.08 -15.34 1.80
N TYR A 149 5.02 -15.35 3.13
CA TYR A 149 4.51 -16.47 3.92
C TYR A 149 3.71 -15.92 5.11
N GLY A 150 2.55 -16.49 5.37
CA GLY A 150 1.76 -16.18 6.55
C GLY A 150 1.04 -17.40 7.09
N ARG A 151 0.82 -17.39 8.40
CA ARG A 151 0.20 -18.52 9.10
C ARG A 151 -0.67 -18.05 10.25
N ARG A 152 -1.80 -18.71 10.40
CA ARG A 152 -2.61 -18.65 11.61
C ARG A 152 -1.94 -19.49 12.71
N LEU A 153 -1.46 -18.82 13.77
CA LEU A 153 -0.77 -19.47 14.89
C LEU A 153 -1.75 -19.93 15.98
N THR A 154 -2.89 -19.26 16.11
CA THR A 154 -4.00 -19.66 16.99
C THR A 154 -5.34 -19.39 16.30
N ASP A 155 -6.47 -19.77 16.88
CA ASP A 155 -7.80 -19.46 16.31
C ASP A 155 -8.11 -17.97 16.21
N ARG A 156 -7.32 -17.13 16.89
CA ARG A 156 -7.51 -15.67 16.93
C ARG A 156 -6.31 -14.88 16.44
N PHE A 157 -5.16 -15.50 16.19
CA PHE A 157 -3.93 -14.78 15.85
C PHE A 157 -3.28 -15.33 14.58
N ALA A 158 -2.99 -14.43 13.65
CA ALA A 158 -2.22 -14.70 12.44
C ALA A 158 -1.03 -13.74 12.34
N ALA A 159 0.06 -14.22 11.76
CA ALA A 159 1.26 -13.44 11.47
C ALA A 159 1.72 -13.73 10.05
N GLY A 160 2.41 -12.78 9.44
CA GLY A 160 2.99 -12.94 8.11
C GLY A 160 4.22 -12.08 7.87
N LEU A 161 5.00 -12.51 6.88
CA LEU A 161 6.22 -11.89 6.40
C LEU A 161 6.18 -11.88 4.87
N GLN A 162 6.69 -10.82 4.26
CA GLN A 162 6.94 -10.75 2.82
C GLN A 162 8.30 -10.11 2.58
N LEU A 163 9.07 -10.67 1.65
CA LEU A 163 10.29 -10.06 1.14
C LEU A 163 10.01 -9.49 -0.25
N VAL A 164 10.50 -8.29 -0.52
CA VAL A 164 10.22 -7.57 -1.77
C VAL A 164 11.53 -7.07 -2.37
N TYR A 165 11.85 -7.54 -3.57
CA TYR A 165 12.90 -6.96 -4.41
C TYR A 165 12.32 -5.75 -5.16
N VAL A 166 13.04 -4.65 -5.17
CA VAL A 166 12.59 -3.36 -5.69
C VAL A 166 13.60 -2.84 -6.70
N GLN A 167 13.12 -2.38 -7.85
CA GLN A 167 13.91 -1.70 -8.86
C GLN A 167 13.19 -0.44 -9.34
N GLU A 168 13.90 0.67 -9.38
CA GLU A 168 13.46 1.90 -10.07
C GLU A 168 14.42 2.17 -11.22
N ARG A 169 13.88 2.59 -12.37
CA ARG A 169 14.66 2.99 -13.54
C ARG A 169 14.15 4.33 -14.03
N ILE A 170 15.05 5.29 -14.15
CA ILE A 170 14.82 6.54 -14.87
C ILE A 170 15.81 6.61 -16.01
N TRP A 171 15.30 6.65 -17.23
CA TRP A 171 16.12 6.60 -18.44
C TRP A 171 17.08 5.40 -18.46
N HIS A 172 18.39 5.61 -18.23
CA HIS A 172 19.41 4.55 -18.15
C HIS A 172 20.09 4.46 -16.78
N SER A 173 19.51 5.11 -15.78
CA SER A 173 19.90 5.00 -14.37
C SER A 173 18.95 4.05 -13.65
N THR A 174 19.51 3.19 -12.82
CA THR A 174 18.78 2.16 -12.08
C THR A 174 19.12 2.24 -10.61
N LEU A 175 18.13 2.01 -9.76
CA LEU A 175 18.24 1.81 -8.33
C LEU A 175 17.67 0.44 -7.98
N GLN A 176 18.30 -0.29 -7.07
CA GLN A 176 17.84 -1.59 -6.61
C GLN A 176 17.94 -1.68 -5.08
N THR A 177 16.94 -2.28 -4.44
CA THR A 177 16.94 -2.54 -3.01
C THR A 177 16.08 -3.76 -2.66
N VAL A 178 16.18 -4.22 -1.43
CA VAL A 178 15.34 -5.28 -0.87
C VAL A 178 14.68 -4.76 0.41
N THR A 179 13.39 -5.02 0.53
CA THR A 179 12.60 -4.66 1.71
C THR A 179 11.88 -5.88 2.28
N ALA A 180 11.43 -5.75 3.52
CA ALA A 180 10.62 -6.71 4.22
C ALA A 180 9.35 -6.06 4.78
N ASN A 181 8.22 -6.76 4.63
CA ASN A 181 6.96 -6.41 5.25
C ASN A 181 6.63 -7.44 6.31
N VAL A 182 6.25 -7.01 7.50
CA VAL A 182 5.77 -7.89 8.58
C VAL A 182 4.43 -7.41 9.08
N GLY A 183 3.62 -8.33 9.57
CA GLY A 183 2.34 -7.94 10.13
C GLY A 183 1.69 -9.01 10.97
N THR A 184 0.69 -8.57 11.73
CA THR A 184 -0.12 -9.40 12.61
C THR A 184 -1.59 -9.00 12.53
N VAL A 185 -2.49 -9.95 12.71
CA VAL A 185 -3.92 -9.71 12.90
C VAL A 185 -4.41 -10.52 14.08
N TYR A 186 -5.18 -9.87 14.96
CA TYR A 186 -5.79 -10.48 16.12
C TYR A 186 -7.32 -10.30 16.14
N ARG A 187 -8.06 -11.40 16.25
CA ARG A 187 -9.51 -11.42 16.42
C ARG A 187 -9.86 -11.26 17.89
N VAL A 188 -10.39 -10.09 18.24
CA VAL A 188 -10.72 -9.69 19.62
C VAL A 188 -12.01 -10.35 20.08
N SER A 189 -13.04 -10.37 19.24
CA SER A 189 -14.36 -10.92 19.57
C SER A 189 -14.83 -11.96 18.56
N ASP A 190 -15.73 -12.84 19.01
CA ASP A 190 -16.38 -13.82 18.13
C ASP A 190 -17.35 -13.15 17.14
N ASP A 191 -17.78 -11.91 17.41
CA ASP A 191 -18.57 -11.07 16.51
C ASP A 191 -17.76 -10.50 15.34
N GLY A 192 -16.44 -10.76 15.30
CA GLY A 192 -15.57 -10.43 14.18
C GLY A 192 -14.76 -9.14 14.31
N LEU A 193 -14.75 -8.49 15.49
CA LEU A 193 -13.85 -7.36 15.75
C LEU A 193 -12.39 -7.82 15.63
N GLN A 194 -11.62 -7.12 14.80
CA GLN A 194 -10.21 -7.41 14.58
C GLN A 194 -9.36 -6.16 14.79
N ILE A 195 -8.13 -6.38 15.25
CA ILE A 195 -7.07 -5.39 15.26
C ILE A 195 -5.92 -5.91 14.40
N GLY A 196 -5.29 -5.02 13.66
CA GLY A 196 -4.17 -5.35 12.78
C GLY A 196 -3.04 -4.37 12.98
N SER A 197 -1.82 -4.85 12.77
CA SER A 197 -0.64 -4.00 12.66
C SER A 197 0.30 -4.54 11.60
N SER A 198 0.98 -3.63 10.90
CA SER A 198 2.02 -3.99 9.94
C SER A 198 3.14 -2.96 9.92
N ILE A 199 4.33 -3.42 9.54
CA ILE A 199 5.46 -2.58 9.15
C ILE A 199 5.74 -2.96 7.69
N SER A 200 5.64 -1.99 6.80
CA SER A 200 5.92 -2.13 5.38
C SER A 200 7.25 -1.47 5.01
N ASN A 201 7.88 -2.01 3.98
CA ASN A 201 9.08 -1.49 3.31
C ASN A 201 10.28 -1.34 4.24
N TYR A 202 10.42 -2.15 5.29
CA TYR A 202 11.62 -2.12 6.12
C TYR A 202 12.81 -2.67 5.33
N GLY A 203 13.82 -1.86 5.04
CA GLY A 203 14.89 -2.28 4.14
C GLY A 203 16.11 -1.38 4.15
N THR A 204 17.04 -1.68 3.23
CA THR A 204 18.30 -0.94 3.07
C THR A 204 18.11 0.34 2.30
N ARG A 205 18.98 1.32 2.58
CA ARG A 205 19.11 2.51 1.73
C ARG A 205 19.60 2.10 0.34
N ALA A 206 19.26 2.88 -0.67
CA ALA A 206 19.75 2.67 -2.02
C ALA A 206 19.94 4.00 -2.75
N ARG A 207 20.65 3.93 -3.87
CA ARG A 207 21.03 5.07 -4.70
C ARG A 207 20.93 4.71 -6.18
N PHE A 208 20.82 5.72 -7.03
CA PHE A 208 20.86 5.52 -8.48
C PHE A 208 22.30 5.31 -8.95
N GLY A 209 22.51 4.30 -9.79
CA GLY A 209 23.73 4.13 -10.58
C GLY A 209 23.37 4.03 -12.05
N GLY A 210 24.33 4.26 -12.94
CA GLY A 210 24.07 4.10 -14.38
C GLY A 210 24.93 4.98 -15.25
N ARG A 211 24.72 4.86 -16.57
CA ARG A 211 25.55 5.60 -17.54
C ARG A 211 25.25 7.10 -17.55
N ASP A 212 24.06 7.52 -17.11
CA ASP A 212 23.68 8.94 -17.12
C ASP A 212 24.47 9.75 -16.05
N LEU A 213 25.13 9.06 -15.11
CA LEU A 213 26.03 9.67 -14.13
C LEU A 213 27.47 9.83 -14.65
N ARG A 214 27.78 9.29 -15.83
CA ARG A 214 29.12 9.39 -16.42
C ARG A 214 29.23 10.73 -17.14
N VAL A 215 30.24 11.50 -16.75
CA VAL A 215 30.50 12.83 -17.32
C VAL A 215 31.91 12.90 -17.85
N GLN A 216 32.14 13.80 -18.80
CA GLN A 216 33.49 14.23 -19.16
C GLN A 216 33.90 15.32 -18.18
N TYR A 217 35.05 15.13 -17.56
CA TYR A 217 35.61 16.05 -16.59
C TYR A 217 36.88 16.67 -17.16
N ASP A 218 36.92 17.99 -17.12
CA ASP A 218 38.11 18.79 -17.38
C ASP A 218 38.65 19.26 -16.03
N ASN A 219 39.91 18.93 -15.70
CA ASN A 219 40.48 19.26 -14.41
C ASN A 219 40.84 20.75 -14.28
N ASP A 220 41.17 21.39 -15.40
CA ASP A 220 41.56 22.80 -15.44
C ASP A 220 41.14 23.40 -16.80
N PRO A 221 39.88 23.88 -16.91
CA PRO A 221 39.32 24.39 -18.16
C PRO A 221 40.07 25.59 -18.76
N ASP A 222 40.95 26.23 -17.99
CA ASP A 222 41.74 27.39 -18.40
C ASP A 222 43.13 27.00 -18.95
N VAL A 223 43.54 25.73 -18.83
CA VAL A 223 44.82 25.21 -19.34
C VAL A 223 44.61 24.52 -20.68
N TYR A 224 45.43 24.89 -21.67
CA TYR A 224 45.38 24.28 -23.01
C TYR A 224 46.50 23.26 -23.19
N GLY A 225 46.17 22.09 -23.74
CA GLY A 225 47.13 21.05 -24.14
C GLY A 225 47.23 19.85 -23.20
N ASP A 226 46.48 19.84 -22.11
CA ASP A 226 46.17 18.64 -21.32
C ASP A 226 44.89 17.94 -21.86
N ASN A 227 44.42 16.91 -21.15
CA ASN A 227 43.26 16.15 -21.57
C ASN A 227 41.98 16.72 -20.94
N SER A 228 41.24 17.52 -21.71
CA SER A 228 39.98 18.15 -21.29
C SER A 228 38.76 17.21 -21.26
N SER A 229 38.94 15.91 -21.45
CA SER A 229 37.85 14.92 -21.53
C SER A 229 38.16 13.65 -20.72
N LEU A 230 38.58 13.83 -19.46
CA LEU A 230 38.77 12.70 -18.56
C LEU A 230 37.43 12.05 -18.22
N PRO A 231 37.32 10.71 -18.30
CA PRO A 231 36.10 10.04 -17.87
C PRO A 231 35.94 10.15 -16.36
N ALA A 232 34.79 10.64 -15.91
CA ALA A 232 34.42 10.73 -14.49
C ALA A 232 32.99 10.22 -14.28
N GLU A 233 32.63 9.95 -13.03
CA GLU A 233 31.29 9.51 -12.63
C GLU A 233 30.82 10.33 -11.42
N GLN A 234 29.59 10.82 -11.48
CA GLN A 234 28.92 11.50 -10.39
C GLN A 234 28.36 10.46 -9.41
N PHE A 235 28.75 10.56 -8.14
CA PHE A 235 28.19 9.70 -7.10
C PHE A 235 26.90 10.30 -6.54
N THR A 236 25.83 9.51 -6.58
CA THR A 236 24.56 9.86 -5.94
C THR A 236 24.57 9.47 -4.46
N GLU A 237 23.77 10.17 -3.67
CA GLU A 237 23.54 9.85 -2.27
C GLU A 237 22.63 8.62 -2.11
N GLU A 238 22.73 7.98 -0.95
CA GLU A 238 21.84 6.88 -0.56
C GLU A 238 20.65 7.40 0.23
N TYR A 239 19.45 7.03 -0.20
CA TYR A 239 18.19 7.38 0.45
C TYR A 239 17.52 6.15 1.04
N ALA A 240 16.78 6.34 2.14
CA ALA A 240 16.01 5.27 2.74
C ALA A 240 14.76 4.95 1.89
N VAL A 241 14.24 3.74 2.03
CA VAL A 241 12.92 3.35 1.55
C VAL A 241 11.82 3.93 2.44
N PRO A 242 10.55 4.04 1.97
CA PRO A 242 9.46 4.66 2.70
C PRO A 242 8.87 3.63 3.66
N VAL A 243 9.47 3.55 4.85
CA VAL A 243 9.04 2.64 5.91
C VAL A 243 7.71 3.15 6.46
N LEU A 244 6.72 2.27 6.49
CA LEU A 244 5.38 2.64 6.92
C LEU A 244 4.87 1.68 7.99
N PHE A 245 4.63 2.21 9.19
CA PHE A 245 3.92 1.51 10.24
C PHE A 245 2.42 1.79 10.14
N ARG A 246 1.61 0.72 10.18
CA ARG A 246 0.15 0.80 10.19
C ARG A 246 -0.40 0.09 11.43
N VAL A 247 -1.42 0.67 12.03
CA VAL A 247 -2.23 0.01 13.06
C VAL A 247 -3.69 0.36 12.84
N GLY A 248 -4.58 -0.62 12.99
CA GLY A 248 -5.98 -0.39 12.67
C GLY A 248 -6.92 -1.38 13.31
N VAL A 249 -8.21 -1.09 13.12
CA VAL A 249 -9.33 -1.84 13.67
C VAL A 249 -10.35 -2.07 12.56
N SER A 250 -10.87 -3.29 12.47
CA SER A 250 -12.00 -3.60 11.60
C SER A 250 -13.17 -4.19 12.40
N LEU A 251 -14.37 -3.71 12.13
CA LEU A 251 -15.59 -4.09 12.83
C LEU A 251 -16.69 -4.47 11.82
N PRO A 252 -16.87 -5.76 11.54
CA PRO A 252 -18.04 -6.24 10.81
C PRO A 252 -19.27 -6.24 11.72
N ARG A 253 -20.40 -5.80 11.18
CA ARG A 253 -21.72 -5.80 11.83
C ARG A 253 -22.77 -6.27 10.85
N ARG A 254 -23.55 -7.28 11.23
CA ARG A 254 -24.76 -7.65 10.48
C ARG A 254 -25.86 -6.63 10.76
N THR A 255 -26.40 -6.01 9.72
CA THR A 255 -27.49 -5.03 9.80
C THR A 255 -28.83 -5.61 9.35
N GLY A 256 -28.83 -6.77 8.70
CA GLY A 256 -30.01 -7.58 8.37
C GLY A 256 -29.63 -9.03 8.06
N GLU A 257 -30.57 -9.84 7.60
CA GLU A 257 -30.29 -11.24 7.20
C GLU A 257 -29.40 -11.31 5.95
N GLU A 258 -29.57 -10.33 5.05
CA GLU A 258 -28.86 -10.25 3.78
C GLU A 258 -27.85 -9.10 3.72
N SER A 259 -27.74 -8.29 4.77
CA SER A 259 -26.91 -7.08 4.76
C SER A 259 -25.84 -7.09 5.85
N ARG A 260 -24.63 -6.76 5.43
CA ARG A 260 -23.47 -6.63 6.31
C ARG A 260 -22.83 -5.27 6.11
N LEU A 261 -22.45 -4.64 7.21
CA LEU A 261 -21.65 -3.43 7.25
C LEU A 261 -20.27 -3.80 7.81
N LEU A 262 -19.22 -3.30 7.21
CA LEU A 262 -17.84 -3.38 7.70
C LEU A 262 -17.35 -1.96 7.89
N LEU A 263 -16.82 -1.65 9.07
CA LEU A 263 -16.15 -0.39 9.35
C LEU A 263 -14.66 -0.67 9.55
N ALA A 264 -13.80 0.21 9.02
CA ALA A 264 -12.36 0.12 9.16
C ALA A 264 -11.77 1.50 9.48
N VAL A 265 -10.79 1.53 10.38
CA VAL A 265 -10.02 2.73 10.72
C VAL A 265 -8.57 2.32 10.91
N ASP A 266 -7.67 3.01 10.22
CA ASP A 266 -6.23 2.77 10.24
C ASP A 266 -5.49 4.07 10.54
N ALA A 267 -4.46 4.00 11.38
CA ALA A 267 -3.49 5.06 11.61
C ALA A 267 -2.16 4.70 10.95
N PHE A 268 -1.52 5.70 10.35
CA PHE A 268 -0.31 5.58 9.55
C PHE A 268 0.81 6.39 10.22
N HIS A 269 1.97 5.77 10.37
CA HIS A 269 3.19 6.43 10.81
C HIS A 269 4.31 6.11 9.80
N PRO A 270 4.50 6.98 8.80
CA PRO A 270 5.61 6.88 7.84
C PRO A 270 6.91 7.48 8.39
N ASN A 271 8.06 7.07 7.85
CA ASN A 271 9.36 7.68 8.19
C ASN A 271 9.66 8.98 7.42
N ASP A 272 8.83 9.30 6.43
CA ASP A 272 9.01 10.33 5.43
C ASP A 272 7.79 11.23 5.26
N ASN A 273 6.84 11.22 6.19
CA ASN A 273 5.74 12.17 6.23
C ASN A 273 5.20 12.32 7.67
N GLU A 274 4.19 13.15 7.87
CA GLU A 274 3.47 13.23 9.14
C GLU A 274 2.50 12.05 9.31
N GLU A 275 2.10 11.78 10.56
CA GLU A 275 1.09 10.78 10.84
C GLU A 275 -0.29 11.18 10.31
N SER A 276 -1.02 10.18 9.82
CA SER A 276 -2.37 10.36 9.30
C SER A 276 -3.29 9.25 9.78
N VAL A 277 -4.60 9.46 9.60
CA VAL A 277 -5.63 8.46 9.88
C VAL A 277 -6.53 8.32 8.67
N SER A 278 -6.91 7.10 8.31
CA SER A 278 -7.95 6.86 7.32
C SER A 278 -9.10 6.07 7.90
N ALA A 279 -10.28 6.29 7.36
CA ALA A 279 -11.49 5.60 7.77
C ALA A 279 -12.35 5.23 6.57
N GLY A 280 -13.01 4.08 6.64
CA GLY A 280 -13.85 3.59 5.57
C GLY A 280 -14.93 2.63 6.01
N ALA A 281 -15.90 2.43 5.12
CA ALA A 281 -17.01 1.51 5.31
C ALA A 281 -17.30 0.73 4.03
N GLU A 282 -17.66 -0.55 4.19
CA GLU A 282 -18.21 -1.40 3.13
C GLU A 282 -19.58 -1.91 3.56
N TRP A 283 -20.61 -1.60 2.78
CA TRP A 283 -21.93 -2.23 2.91
C TRP A 283 -22.08 -3.28 1.83
N SER A 284 -22.33 -4.54 2.22
CA SER A 284 -22.60 -5.64 1.30
C SER A 284 -24.04 -6.14 1.41
N TRP A 285 -24.64 -6.45 0.26
CA TRP A 285 -25.93 -7.09 0.14
C TRP A 285 -25.79 -8.47 -0.51
N ARG A 286 -26.32 -9.49 0.17
CA ARG A 286 -26.24 -10.93 -0.16
C ARG A 286 -24.82 -11.43 -0.42
N GLU A 287 -23.81 -10.72 0.09
CA GLU A 287 -22.40 -10.91 -0.25
C GLU A 287 -22.12 -10.89 -1.76
N MET A 288 -23.01 -10.30 -2.56
CA MET A 288 -22.93 -10.19 -4.02
C MET A 288 -22.58 -8.78 -4.47
N ILE A 289 -23.21 -7.78 -3.88
CA ILE A 289 -23.00 -6.36 -4.22
C ILE A 289 -22.38 -5.69 -3.01
N ALA A 290 -21.33 -4.91 -3.23
CA ALA A 290 -20.69 -4.10 -2.22
C ALA A 290 -20.69 -2.63 -2.65
N LEU A 291 -21.03 -1.73 -1.74
CA LEU A 291 -20.85 -0.29 -1.88
C LEU A 291 -19.88 0.18 -0.81
N ARG A 292 -18.96 1.08 -1.18
CA ARG A 292 -17.84 1.48 -0.35
C ARG A 292 -17.65 2.99 -0.38
N GLY A 293 -17.28 3.52 0.77
CA GLY A 293 -16.86 4.91 0.90
C GLY A 293 -15.83 5.04 2.00
N GLY A 294 -14.92 5.98 1.84
CA GLY A 294 -13.86 6.25 2.80
C GLY A 294 -13.26 7.63 2.63
N TYR A 295 -12.37 7.96 3.55
CA TYR A 295 -11.61 9.19 3.55
C TYR A 295 -10.15 8.88 3.91
N GLN A 296 -9.22 9.34 3.08
CA GLN A 296 -7.78 9.13 3.23
C GLN A 296 -7.13 10.28 4.01
N ASP A 297 -6.07 9.95 4.75
CA ASP A 297 -5.11 10.91 5.31
C ASP A 297 -5.71 12.06 6.13
N LEU A 298 -6.72 11.77 6.94
CA LEU A 298 -7.23 12.68 7.95
C LEU A 298 -6.07 13.13 8.85
N PHE A 299 -6.07 14.43 9.18
CA PHE A 299 -5.07 15.12 10.01
C PHE A 299 -3.70 15.35 9.36
N LEU A 300 -3.46 14.87 8.14
CA LEU A 300 -2.27 15.23 7.39
C LEU A 300 -2.40 16.67 6.86
N GLY A 301 -1.47 17.55 7.22
CA GLY A 301 -1.55 18.98 6.91
C GLY A 301 -1.58 19.29 5.41
N ASP A 302 -0.74 18.60 4.64
CA ASP A 302 -0.58 18.77 3.18
C ASP A 302 -1.23 17.62 2.39
N ALA A 303 -2.36 17.09 2.87
CA ALA A 303 -3.08 16.02 2.18
C ALA A 303 -3.62 16.49 0.82
N GLU A 304 -3.23 15.80 -0.25
CA GLU A 304 -3.88 15.92 -1.56
C GLU A 304 -4.97 14.85 -1.75
N THR A 305 -4.96 13.80 -0.93
CA THR A 305 -5.93 12.71 -0.91
C THR A 305 -7.15 13.08 -0.06
N GLY A 306 -8.30 12.49 -0.39
CA GLY A 306 -9.54 12.80 0.33
C GLY A 306 -10.59 11.71 0.22
N LEU A 307 -11.73 12.07 -0.38
CA LEU A 307 -12.87 11.17 -0.53
C LEU A 307 -12.54 10.01 -1.48
N THR A 308 -12.91 8.80 -1.07
CA THR A 308 -12.83 7.60 -1.92
C THR A 308 -14.18 6.93 -1.99
N LEU A 309 -14.55 6.44 -3.17
CA LEU A 309 -15.81 5.74 -3.41
C LEU A 309 -15.56 4.50 -4.26
N GLY A 310 -16.40 3.49 -4.12
CA GLY A 310 -16.29 2.30 -4.95
C GLY A 310 -17.45 1.34 -4.82
N PHE A 311 -17.46 0.38 -5.73
CA PHE A 311 -18.42 -0.72 -5.70
C PHE A 311 -17.73 -2.03 -6.03
N GLY A 312 -18.38 -3.13 -5.68
CA GLY A 312 -17.90 -4.47 -5.97
C GLY A 312 -19.03 -5.42 -6.33
N VAL A 313 -18.71 -6.37 -7.19
CA VAL A 313 -19.57 -7.49 -7.57
C VAL A 313 -18.84 -8.77 -7.28
N ARG A 314 -19.46 -9.65 -6.49
CA ARG A 314 -18.92 -10.93 -6.06
C ARG A 314 -19.86 -12.05 -6.47
N GLY A 315 -19.30 -13.20 -6.79
CA GLY A 315 -20.09 -14.37 -7.16
C GLY A 315 -19.28 -15.65 -7.15
N ALA A 316 -19.93 -16.74 -7.51
CA ALA A 316 -19.29 -18.03 -7.67
C ALA A 316 -19.84 -18.73 -8.92
N LEU A 317 -18.94 -19.25 -9.75
CA LEU A 317 -19.24 -20.05 -10.93
C LEU A 317 -18.47 -21.37 -10.82
N GLU A 318 -19.19 -22.50 -10.84
CA GLU A 318 -18.59 -23.84 -10.81
C GLU A 318 -17.57 -24.06 -9.67
N GLY A 319 -17.82 -23.48 -8.50
CA GLY A 319 -16.93 -23.57 -7.33
C GLY A 319 -15.79 -22.55 -7.30
N THR A 320 -15.55 -21.84 -8.41
CA THR A 320 -14.62 -20.71 -8.47
C THR A 320 -15.33 -19.43 -8.05
N LYS A 321 -14.83 -18.77 -7.00
CA LYS A 321 -15.28 -17.44 -6.58
C LYS A 321 -14.62 -16.37 -7.44
N PHE A 322 -15.35 -15.33 -7.76
CA PHE A 322 -14.82 -14.14 -8.41
C PHE A 322 -15.26 -12.88 -7.67
N ASP A 323 -14.36 -11.90 -7.63
CA ASP A 323 -14.64 -10.55 -7.15
C ASP A 323 -14.17 -9.55 -8.21
N PHE A 324 -15.04 -8.63 -8.58
CA PHE A 324 -14.72 -7.45 -9.38
C PHE A 324 -14.93 -6.23 -8.50
N ASP A 325 -13.91 -5.39 -8.37
CA ASP A 325 -13.97 -4.18 -7.56
C ASP A 325 -13.51 -2.97 -8.39
N TYR A 326 -14.22 -1.86 -8.24
CA TYR A 326 -13.86 -0.57 -8.82
C TYR A 326 -13.76 0.49 -7.72
N ALA A 327 -12.77 1.37 -7.84
CA ALA A 327 -12.57 2.50 -6.94
C ALA A 327 -12.25 3.78 -7.71
N TRP A 328 -12.78 4.88 -7.17
CA TRP A 328 -12.45 6.26 -7.49
C TRP A 328 -11.88 6.92 -6.24
N ALA A 329 -10.83 7.71 -6.40
CA ALA A 329 -10.21 8.47 -5.33
C ALA A 329 -9.91 9.90 -5.77
N ASP A 330 -10.26 10.86 -4.92
CA ASP A 330 -9.91 12.27 -5.07
C ASP A 330 -8.45 12.51 -4.66
N HIS A 331 -7.68 13.13 -5.56
CA HIS A 331 -6.29 13.55 -5.35
C HIS A 331 -6.12 15.07 -5.49
N GLY A 332 -7.20 15.85 -5.32
CA GLY A 332 -7.14 17.30 -5.21
C GLY A 332 -6.53 17.95 -6.45
N ARG A 333 -5.34 18.54 -6.30
CA ARG A 333 -4.66 19.23 -7.42
C ARG A 333 -4.18 18.28 -8.51
N LEU A 334 -4.02 17.00 -8.18
CA LEU A 334 -3.57 15.95 -9.09
C LEU A 334 -4.75 15.24 -9.77
N ASN A 335 -5.95 15.80 -9.64
CA ASN A 335 -7.22 15.31 -10.19
C ASN A 335 -7.70 14.04 -9.47
N GLU A 336 -8.01 12.97 -10.20
CA GLU A 336 -8.64 11.77 -9.69
C GLU A 336 -7.94 10.53 -10.20
N THR A 337 -8.05 9.42 -9.47
CA THR A 337 -7.55 8.12 -9.94
C THR A 337 -8.65 7.09 -9.99
N HIS A 338 -8.51 6.16 -10.94
CA HIS A 338 -9.44 5.07 -11.17
C HIS A 338 -8.68 3.75 -11.07
N ARG A 339 -9.27 2.80 -10.33
CA ARG A 339 -8.65 1.49 -10.11
C ARG A 339 -9.68 0.38 -10.29
N VAL A 340 -9.27 -0.67 -11.00
CA VAL A 340 -10.05 -1.89 -11.19
C VAL A 340 -9.26 -3.07 -10.67
N THR A 341 -9.88 -3.86 -9.81
CA THR A 341 -9.30 -5.10 -9.26
C THR A 341 -10.19 -6.28 -9.62
N PHE A 342 -9.57 -7.36 -10.07
CA PHE A 342 -10.20 -8.64 -10.29
C PHE A 342 -9.53 -9.69 -9.41
N VAL A 343 -10.33 -10.51 -8.73
CA VAL A 343 -9.87 -11.62 -7.89
C VAL A 343 -10.58 -12.90 -8.27
N LEU A 344 -9.83 -13.99 -8.32
CA LEU A 344 -10.35 -15.35 -8.42
C LEU A 344 -9.95 -16.14 -7.17
N GLY A 345 -10.85 -17.01 -6.71
CA GLY A 345 -10.58 -17.97 -5.64
C GLY A 345 -11.05 -19.37 -6.02
N PHE A 346 -10.19 -20.38 -5.90
CA PHE A 346 -10.51 -21.77 -6.25
C PHE A 346 -10.10 -22.76 -5.15
#